data_AF-A0A942S090-F1
#
_entry.id   AF-A0A942S090-F1
#
_cell.length_a   1.000
_cell.length_b   1.000
_cell.length_c   1.000
_cell.angle_alpha   90.00
_cell.angle_beta   90.00
_cell.angle_gamma   90.00
#
_symmetry.space_group_name_H-M   'P 1'
#
loop_
_entity.id
_entity.type
_entity.pdbx_description
1 polymer ?
#
loop_
_entity_poly.entity_id
_entity_poly.type
_entity_poly.pdbx_seq_one_letter_code
_entity_poly.pdbx_strand_id
1 'polypeptide(L)' 'MRVRGLIEELEGMNPEAEVRFASQPGWPFEYAIQGVVECNPDEESEDEPAEVVYLVEGNQIGYLPGDVKDKIGW' A
#
# COMPACT_ATOMS: atom_id res chain seq x y z
N MET A 1 5.95 8.68 1.73
CA MET A 1 5.61 9.05 0.33
C MET A 1 4.63 10.23 0.33
N ARG A 2 4.63 11.11 -0.69
CA ARG A 2 3.59 12.15 -0.89
C ARG A 2 2.55 11.66 -1.89
N VAL A 3 1.33 12.21 -1.87
CA VAL A 3 0.24 11.86 -2.82
C VAL A 3 0.70 11.84 -4.27
N ARG A 4 1.34 12.91 -4.75
CA ARG A 4 1.84 12.98 -6.14
C ARG A 4 2.81 11.85 -6.48
N GLY A 5 3.69 11.48 -5.53
CA GLY A 5 4.66 10.41 -5.74
C GLY A 5 3.99 9.05 -5.77
N LEU A 6 2.95 8.84 -4.95
CA LEU A 6 2.15 7.63 -5.02
C LEU A 6 1.40 7.52 -6.36
N ILE A 7 0.84 8.63 -6.86
CA ILE A 7 0.19 8.66 -8.18
C ILE A 7 1.19 8.33 -9.29
N GLU A 8 2.36 8.95 -9.28
CA GLU A 8 3.44 8.70 -10.26
C GLU A 8 3.86 7.21 -10.27
N GLU A 9 3.99 6.58 -9.10
CA GLU A 9 4.32 5.14 -8.99
C GLU A 9 3.18 4.25 -9.52
N LEU A 10 1.91 4.63 -9.30
CA LEU A 10 0.75 3.85 -9.73
C LEU A 10 0.38 4.04 -11.22
N GLU A 11 0.72 5.18 -11.82
CA GLU A 11 0.31 5.55 -13.19
C GLU A 11 0.84 4.57 -14.26
N GLY A 12 1.96 3.90 -13.98
CA GLY A 12 2.55 2.90 -14.88
C GLY A 12 2.05 1.47 -14.68
N MET A 13 1.21 1.21 -13.68
CA MET A 13 0.76 -0.13 -13.30
C MET A 13 -0.53 -0.53 -14.02
N ASN A 14 -0.91 -1.81 -13.94
CA ASN A 14 -2.21 -2.27 -14.44
C ASN A 14 -3.36 -1.47 -13.76
N PRO A 15 -4.16 -0.68 -14.51
CA PRO A 15 -5.18 0.19 -13.92
C PRO A 15 -6.36 -0.57 -13.31
N GLU A 16 -6.53 -1.85 -13.65
CA GLU A 16 -7.59 -2.70 -13.12
C GLU A 16 -7.13 -3.54 -11.92
N ALA A 17 -5.87 -3.42 -11.49
CA ALA A 17 -5.33 -4.17 -10.37
C ALA A 17 -5.93 -3.73 -9.01
N GLU A 18 -6.18 -4.69 -8.14
CA GLU A 18 -6.64 -4.42 -6.78
C GLU A 18 -5.50 -3.84 -5.93
N VAL A 19 -5.73 -2.71 -5.25
CA VAL A 19 -4.72 -2.13 -4.34
C VAL A 19 -4.89 -2.67 -2.92
N ARG A 20 -3.82 -3.25 -2.37
CA ARG A 20 -3.77 -3.80 -1.00
C ARG A 20 -2.66 -3.14 -0.18
N PHE A 21 -2.83 -3.12 1.14
CA PHE A 21 -1.80 -2.68 2.09
C PHE A 21 -1.35 -3.85 2.95
N ALA A 22 -0.04 -4.12 2.96
CA ALA A 22 0.55 -5.12 3.84
C ALA A 22 0.98 -4.46 5.16
N SER A 23 0.51 -5.00 6.29
CA SER A 23 0.94 -4.54 7.62
C SER A 23 0.85 -5.65 8.66
N GLN A 24 1.66 -5.58 9.72
CA GLN A 24 1.57 -6.50 10.87
C GLN A 24 1.72 -5.81 12.25
N PRO A 25 0.83 -4.87 12.64
CA PRO A 25 0.98 -4.18 13.91
C PRO A 25 0.16 -4.80 15.06
N GLY A 26 0.67 -4.66 16.28
CA GLY A 26 -0.07 -4.92 17.54
C GLY A 26 -0.63 -3.66 18.20
N TRP A 27 -0.44 -2.48 17.61
CA TRP A 27 -0.74 -1.15 18.17
C TRP A 27 -1.09 -0.13 17.05
N PRO A 28 -1.77 1.00 17.35
CA PRO A 28 -2.19 1.97 16.34
C PRO A 28 -1.04 2.92 15.94
N PHE A 29 -0.13 2.40 15.11
CA PHE A 29 1.00 3.16 14.59
C PHE A 29 0.71 3.80 13.24
N GLU A 30 1.47 4.86 12.96
CA GLU A 30 1.54 5.50 11.66
C GLU A 30 2.78 5.03 10.91
N TYR A 31 2.61 4.67 9.64
CA TYR A 31 3.68 4.15 8.78
C TYR A 31 3.87 5.00 7.53
N ALA A 32 5.12 5.15 7.11
CA ALA A 32 5.42 5.61 5.76
C ALA A 32 5.04 4.52 4.76
N ILE A 33 4.50 4.88 3.60
CA ILE A 33 4.56 4.01 2.42
C ILE A 33 5.98 4.11 1.86
N GLN A 34 6.67 2.96 1.76
CA GLN A 34 8.02 2.86 1.22
C GLN A 34 8.03 2.69 -0.29
N GLY A 35 7.07 1.94 -0.84
CA GLY A 35 7.02 1.62 -2.25
C GLY A 35 5.72 0.93 -2.65
N VAL A 36 5.63 0.63 -3.93
CA VAL A 36 4.50 -0.04 -4.57
C VAL A 36 5.04 -1.21 -5.38
N VAL A 37 4.40 -2.37 -5.31
CA VAL A 37 4.85 -3.59 -5.99
C VAL A 37 3.68 -4.32 -6.64
N GLU A 38 3.83 -4.71 -7.90
CA GLU A 38 2.89 -5.55 -8.64
C GLU A 38 3.09 -7.03 -8.30
N CYS A 39 1.98 -7.79 -8.24
CA CYS A 39 2.00 -9.20 -7.89
C CYS A 39 0.81 -9.95 -8.51
N ASN A 40 1.07 -11.16 -9.02
CA ASN A 40 0.07 -12.17 -9.36
C ASN A 40 0.16 -13.30 -8.33
N PRO A 41 -0.66 -13.30 -7.27
CA PRO A 41 -0.51 -14.24 -6.15
C PRO A 41 -0.79 -15.70 -6.53
N ASP A 42 -1.58 -15.93 -7.58
CA ASP A 42 -2.04 -17.24 -8.01
C ASP A 42 -1.46 -17.69 -9.37
N GLU A 43 -0.55 -16.90 -9.98
CA GLU A 43 0.04 -17.22 -11.29
C GLU A 43 1.56 -17.46 -11.23
N GLU A 44 2.05 -18.35 -12.09
CA GLU A 44 3.49 -18.66 -12.20
C GLU A 44 4.22 -17.84 -13.27
N SER A 45 3.51 -17.10 -14.14
CA SER A 45 4.09 -16.31 -15.24
C SER A 45 4.05 -14.80 -14.98
N GLU A 46 5.17 -14.13 -15.24
CA GLU A 46 5.30 -12.67 -15.14
C GLU A 46 4.81 -11.92 -16.41
N ASP A 47 4.36 -12.64 -17.44
CA ASP A 47 3.94 -12.04 -18.72
C ASP A 47 2.48 -11.54 -18.72
N GLU A 48 1.69 -11.90 -17.70
CA GLU A 48 0.29 -11.48 -17.55
C GLU A 48 0.18 -10.20 -16.70
N PRO A 49 -0.80 -9.32 -16.99
CA PRO A 49 -0.95 -8.06 -16.26
C PRO A 49 -1.23 -8.31 -14.77
N ALA A 50 -0.59 -7.51 -13.92
CA ALA A 50 -0.66 -7.69 -12.47
C ALA A 50 -2.11 -7.61 -11.93
N GLU A 51 -2.56 -8.59 -11.16
CA GLU A 51 -3.88 -8.59 -10.55
C GLU A 51 -3.93 -7.74 -9.28
N VAL A 52 -2.81 -7.64 -8.56
CA VAL A 52 -2.74 -6.99 -7.26
C VAL A 52 -1.53 -6.07 -7.18
N VAL A 53 -1.76 -4.88 -6.62
CA VAL A 53 -0.73 -3.92 -6.27
C VAL A 53 -0.64 -3.81 -4.75
N TYR A 54 0.54 -4.08 -4.20
CA TYR A 54 0.81 -3.96 -2.77
C TYR A 54 1.50 -2.63 -2.43
N LEU A 55 0.92 -1.89 -1.51
CA LEU A 55 1.57 -0.80 -0.80
C LEU A 55 2.44 -1.39 0.31
N VAL A 56 3.74 -1.10 0.26
CA VAL A 56 4.74 -1.65 1.17
C VAL A 56 4.90 -0.75 2.40
N GLU A 57 4.75 -1.36 3.58
CA GLU A 57 5.05 -0.75 4.88
C GLU A 57 6.51 -0.27 4.92
N GLY A 58 6.70 1.00 5.27
CA GLY A 58 7.99 1.59 5.59
C GLY A 58 8.19 1.75 7.09
N ASN A 59 9.12 2.63 7.49
CA ASN A 59 9.39 2.85 8.91
C ASN A 59 8.19 3.45 9.66
N GLN A 60 8.04 3.08 10.94
CA GLN A 60 7.14 3.74 11.87
C GLN A 60 7.50 5.23 11.97
N ILE A 61 6.52 6.09 11.76
CA ILE A 61 6.65 7.55 11.90
C ILE A 61 6.25 7.96 13.32
N GLY A 62 5.22 7.33 13.88
CA GLY A 62 4.70 7.67 15.21
C GLY A 62 3.46 6.88 15.58
N TYR A 63 2.65 7.48 16.46
CA TYR A 63 1.29 7.02 16.75
C TYR A 63 0.32 7.64 15.77
N LEU A 64 -0.71 6.88 15.38
CA LEU A 64 -1.73 7.38 14.49
C LEU A 64 -2.46 8.58 15.12
N PRO A 65 -2.59 9.72 14.42
CA PRO A 65 -3.36 10.85 14.90
C PRO A 65 -4.80 10.46 15.26
N GLY A 66 -5.31 11.00 16.37
CA GLY A 66 -6.61 10.61 16.91
C GLY A 66 -7.77 10.83 15.94
N ASP A 67 -7.75 11.91 15.16
CA ASP A 67 -8.80 12.21 14.18
C ASP A 67 -8.84 11.22 13.00
N VAL A 68 -7.68 10.67 12.63
CA VAL A 68 -7.57 9.64 11.60
C VAL A 68 -8.04 8.30 12.16
N LYS A 69 -7.61 7.96 13.39
CA LYS A 69 -8.04 6.76 14.11
C LYS A 69 -9.58 6.68 14.21
N ASP A 70 -10.22 7.79 14.59
CA ASP A 70 -11.67 7.86 14.74
C ASP A 70 -12.40 7.67 13.39
N LYS A 71 -11.89 8.26 12.31
CA LYS A 71 -12.48 8.15 10.97
C LYS A 71 -12.42 6.73 10.39
N ILE A 72 -11.42 5.94 10.77
CA ILE A 72 -11.27 4.55 10.31
C ILE A 72 -11.85 3.52 11.31
N GLY A 73 -12.42 3.98 12.42
CA GLY A 73 -13.14 3.14 13.39
C GLY A 73 -12.25 2.26 14.26
N TRP A 74 -11.02 2.70 14.55
CA TRP A 74 -10.06 2.02 15.43
C TRP A 74 -10.07 2.58 16.86
#